data_AF-A0A7S0JE75-F1
#
_entry.id   AF-A0A7S0JE75-F1
#
_cell.length_a   1.000
_cell.length_b   1.000
_cell.length_c   1.000
_cell.angle_alpha   90.00
_cell.angle_beta   90.00
_cell.angle_gamma   90.00
#
_symmetry.space_group_name_H-M   'P 1'
#
loop_
_entity.id
_entity.type
_entity.pdbx_description
1 polymer ?
#
loop_
_entity_poly.entity_id
_entity_poly.type
_entity_poly.pdbx_seq_one_letter_code
_entity_poly.pdbx_strand_id
1 'polypeptide(L)'
;DAGGGEGGGEGESERRGEQKSGGDFIGEQTTMLMFESIWRVSMLDVESTLRHVCNKVLSDASTDLDVKRRRASALVVMGRVFKMYGSADAMKTLDLKSHVESVGQRLAEEAQHAHTASDDLASG
;
A
#
# COMPACT_ATOMS: atom_id res chain seq x y z
N ASP A 1 70.98 -29.73 20.84
CA ASP A 1 71.38 -29.68 19.43
C ASP A 1 70.46 -30.58 18.63
N ALA A 2 70.15 -30.19 17.38
CA ALA A 2 69.01 -30.57 16.52
C ALA A 2 67.67 -29.91 16.93
N GLY A 3 67.07 -28.95 16.23
CA GLY A 3 67.25 -28.48 14.85
C GLY A 3 66.25 -29.15 13.91
N GLY A 4 65.23 -28.41 13.46
CA GLY A 4 64.31 -28.82 12.39
C GLY A 4 62.93 -28.19 12.53
N GLY A 5 62.63 -27.18 11.72
CA GLY A 5 61.30 -26.59 11.58
C GLY A 5 60.64 -26.97 10.25
N GLU A 6 59.31 -26.85 10.20
CA GLU A 6 58.38 -26.76 9.06
C GLU A 6 57.03 -26.37 9.73
N GLY A 7 56.27 -25.34 9.34
CA GLY A 7 56.01 -24.82 8.02
C GLY A 7 54.77 -25.51 7.43
N GLY A 8 53.57 -25.06 7.78
CA GLY A 8 52.32 -25.59 7.20
C GLY A 8 51.09 -24.84 7.72
N GLY A 9 50.58 -23.92 6.93
CA GLY A 9 49.30 -23.26 7.16
C GLY A 9 48.19 -23.94 6.36
N GLU A 10 47.10 -24.25 7.04
CA GLU A 10 45.77 -24.56 6.51
C GLU A 10 44.82 -24.03 7.61
N GLY A 11 43.89 -23.10 7.40
CA GLY A 11 42.99 -23.01 6.27
C GLY A 11 41.65 -23.67 6.62
N GLU A 12 41.02 -23.31 7.75
CA GLU A 12 39.68 -23.78 8.11
C GLU A 12 39.08 -22.79 9.12
N SER A 13 37.85 -22.33 9.09
CA SER A 13 36.79 -22.24 8.10
C SER A 13 35.82 -21.23 8.71
N GLU A 14 35.20 -20.39 7.89
CA GLU A 14 34.13 -19.50 8.30
C GLU A 14 33.10 -20.20 9.20
N ARG A 15 32.83 -19.59 10.34
CA ARG A 15 31.45 -19.48 10.83
C ARG A 15 31.19 -18.00 11.08
N ARG A 16 31.05 -17.29 9.96
CA ARG A 16 30.27 -16.06 9.89
C ARG A 16 28.90 -16.42 10.45
N GLY A 17 28.71 -16.16 11.74
CA GLY A 17 27.41 -16.30 12.38
C GLY A 17 26.41 -15.57 11.51
N GLU A 18 25.45 -16.33 10.98
CA GLU A 18 24.35 -15.83 10.18
C GLU A 18 23.76 -14.62 10.89
N GLN A 19 24.09 -13.45 10.37
CA GLN A 19 23.35 -12.24 10.66
C GLN A 19 21.99 -12.48 10.02
N LYS A 20 21.07 -13.09 10.78
CA LYS A 20 19.69 -13.29 10.36
C LYS A 20 19.17 -11.93 9.94
N SER A 21 18.95 -11.84 8.63
CA SER A 21 18.36 -10.72 7.93
C SER A 21 17.26 -10.11 8.78
N GLY A 22 17.36 -8.81 9.06
CA GLY A 22 16.33 -8.01 9.73
C GLY A 22 15.09 -7.82 8.83
N GLY A 23 14.65 -8.88 8.17
CA GLY A 23 13.57 -8.91 7.18
C GLY A 23 12.28 -9.56 7.67
N ASP A 24 12.15 -9.85 8.97
CA ASP A 24 10.92 -10.36 9.59
C ASP A 24 10.20 -9.24 10.38
N PHE A 25 10.18 -8.02 9.82
CA PHE A 25 9.83 -6.82 10.61
C PHE A 25 8.32 -6.58 10.77
N ILE A 26 7.43 -7.26 10.03
CA ILE A 26 5.99 -7.04 10.19
C ILE A 26 5.28 -8.40 10.19
N GLY A 27 5.12 -8.98 11.38
CA GLY A 27 4.28 -10.15 11.58
C GLY A 27 2.85 -9.88 11.10
N GLU A 28 2.16 -10.93 10.63
CA GLU A 28 0.85 -10.88 9.97
C GLU A 28 -0.20 -10.01 10.69
N GLN A 29 -0.22 -10.04 12.02
CA GLN A 29 -1.09 -9.21 12.87
C GLN A 29 -0.82 -7.71 12.70
N THR A 30 0.44 -7.30 12.65
CA THR A 30 0.84 -5.91 12.44
C THR A 30 0.48 -5.44 11.03
N THR A 31 0.59 -6.33 10.04
CA THR A 31 0.19 -6.06 8.65
C THR A 31 -1.31 -5.79 8.54
N MET A 32 -2.15 -6.59 9.21
CA MET A 32 -3.60 -6.39 9.24
C MET A 32 -3.98 -5.08 9.93
N LEU A 33 -3.31 -4.73 11.03
CA LEU A 33 -3.51 -3.44 11.71
C LEU A 33 -3.13 -2.24 10.82
N MET A 34 -2.07 -2.36 10.02
CA MET A 34 -1.73 -1.34 9.02
C MET A 34 -2.84 -1.17 7.99
N PHE A 35 -3.35 -2.26 7.40
CA PHE A 35 -4.43 -2.19 6.42
C PHE A 35 -5.71 -1.58 7.00
N GLU A 36 -6.08 -1.95 8.23
CA GLU A 36 -7.23 -1.34 8.90
C GLU A 36 -7.03 0.16 9.13
N SER A 37 -5.82 0.56 9.51
CA SER A 37 -5.46 1.97 9.70
C SER A 37 -5.55 2.76 8.39
N ILE A 38 -5.01 2.22 7.30
CA ILE A 38 -5.07 2.82 5.97
C ILE A 38 -6.53 2.97 5.52
N TRP A 39 -7.34 1.93 5.71
CA TRP A 39 -8.77 1.97 5.40
C TRP A 39 -9.49 3.07 6.18
N ARG A 40 -9.24 3.19 7.50
CA ARG A 40 -9.81 4.26 8.33
C ARG A 40 -9.37 5.64 7.86
N VAL A 41 -8.13 5.82 7.41
CA VAL A 41 -7.67 7.09 6.83
C VAL A 41 -8.45 7.43 5.56
N SER A 42 -8.64 6.47 4.65
CA SER A 42 -9.46 6.69 3.45
C SER A 42 -10.91 7.03 3.80
N MET A 43 -11.50 6.38 4.81
CA MET A 43 -12.84 6.71 5.29
C MET A 43 -12.92 8.14 5.83
N LEU A 44 -11.95 8.55 6.66
CA LEU A 44 -11.87 9.91 7.21
C LEU A 44 -11.70 10.97 6.12
N ASP A 45 -10.91 10.69 5.09
CA ASP A 45 -10.70 11.61 3.96
C ASP A 45 -12.02 11.86 3.19
N VAL A 46 -12.77 10.79 2.91
CA VAL A 46 -14.09 10.88 2.29
C VAL A 46 -15.05 11.69 3.17
N GLU A 47 -15.11 11.41 4.47
CA GLU A 47 -15.97 12.15 5.40
C GLU A 47 -15.62 13.64 5.50
N SER A 48 -14.32 13.94 5.60
CA SER A 48 -13.80 15.31 5.68
C SER A 48 -14.15 16.10 4.43
N THR A 49 -13.93 15.49 3.25
CA THR A 49 -14.25 16.09 1.96
C THR A 49 -15.75 16.37 1.84
N LEU A 50 -16.60 15.42 2.18
CA LEU A 50 -18.06 15.59 2.14
C LEU A 50 -18.52 16.71 3.08
N ARG A 51 -18.00 16.75 4.31
CA ARG A 51 -18.31 17.81 5.27
C ARG A 51 -17.89 19.18 4.76
N HIS A 52 -16.68 19.27 4.19
CA HIS A 52 -16.16 20.51 3.62
C HIS A 52 -17.06 21.03 2.49
N VAL A 53 -17.41 20.16 1.53
CA VAL A 53 -18.27 20.52 0.39
C VAL A 53 -19.67 20.93 0.84
N CYS A 54 -20.29 20.16 1.74
CA CYS A 54 -21.60 20.49 2.30
C CYS A 54 -21.59 21.87 2.97
N ASN A 55 -20.57 22.15 3.79
CA ASN A 55 -20.43 23.46 4.44
C ASN A 55 -20.23 24.58 3.41
N LYS A 56 -19.34 24.40 2.43
CA LYS A 56 -19.09 25.39 1.38
C LYS A 56 -20.36 25.72 0.59
N VAL A 57 -21.14 24.72 0.23
CA VAL A 57 -22.34 24.89 -0.60
C VAL A 57 -23.50 25.47 0.19
N LEU A 58 -23.75 24.98 1.41
CA LEU A 58 -24.92 25.36 2.20
C LEU A 58 -24.72 26.69 2.95
N SER A 59 -23.47 27.03 3.30
CA SER A 59 -23.14 28.24 4.03
C SER A 59 -22.65 29.39 3.13
N ASP A 60 -22.71 29.25 1.80
CA ASP A 60 -22.30 30.31 0.88
C ASP A 60 -23.23 31.53 0.99
N ALA A 61 -22.75 32.60 1.63
CA ALA A 61 -23.47 33.85 1.80
C ALA A 61 -23.39 34.77 0.55
N SER A 62 -22.56 34.43 -0.44
CA SER A 62 -22.40 35.23 -1.67
C SER A 62 -23.50 34.98 -2.71
N THR A 63 -24.47 34.12 -2.41
CA THR A 63 -25.53 33.72 -3.36
C THR A 63 -26.92 33.81 -2.75
N ASP A 64 -27.90 34.07 -3.62
CA ASP A 64 -29.31 34.15 -3.25
C ASP A 64 -29.85 32.81 -2.73
N LEU A 65 -30.92 32.89 -1.93
CA LEU A 65 -31.58 31.74 -1.33
C LEU A 65 -32.04 30.70 -2.37
N ASP A 66 -32.53 31.13 -3.53
CA ASP A 66 -32.97 30.22 -4.59
C ASP A 66 -31.81 29.46 -5.23
N VAL A 67 -30.63 30.09 -5.36
CA VAL A 67 -29.41 29.41 -5.81
C VAL A 67 -28.97 28.38 -4.78
N LYS A 68 -28.98 28.77 -3.50
CA LYS A 68 -28.61 27.88 -2.38
C LYS A 68 -29.54 26.66 -2.29
N ARG A 69 -30.85 26.84 -2.49
CA ARG A 69 -31.83 25.75 -2.53
C ARG A 69 -31.59 24.77 -3.68
N ARG A 70 -31.27 25.28 -4.87
CA ARG A 70 -30.91 24.45 -6.03
C ARG A 70 -29.63 23.66 -5.78
N ARG A 71 -28.61 24.28 -5.19
CA ARG A 71 -27.36 23.60 -4.84
C ARG A 71 -27.57 22.52 -3.75
N ALA A 72 -28.38 22.79 -2.74
CA ALA A 72 -28.76 21.79 -1.74
C ALA A 72 -29.48 20.59 -2.38
N SER A 73 -30.36 20.84 -3.35
CA SER A 73 -31.04 19.77 -4.11
C SER A 73 -30.07 18.95 -4.94
N ALA A 74 -29.08 19.60 -5.58
CA ALA A 74 -28.02 18.91 -6.32
C ALA A 74 -27.14 18.04 -5.40
N LEU A 75 -26.81 18.51 -4.18
CA LEU A 75 -26.10 17.70 -3.18
C LEU A 75 -26.87 16.42 -2.82
N VAL A 76 -28.20 16.48 -2.70
CA VAL A 76 -29.02 15.30 -2.45
C VAL A 76 -28.93 14.29 -3.59
N VAL A 77 -28.95 14.76 -4.85
CA VAL A 77 -28.79 13.89 -6.02
C VAL A 77 -27.41 13.24 -6.02
N MET A 78 -26.34 14.00 -5.80
CA MET A 78 -24.98 13.44 -5.71
C MET A 78 -24.86 12.39 -4.61
N GLY A 79 -25.41 12.66 -3.42
CA GLY A 79 -25.41 11.70 -2.31
C GLY A 79 -26.15 10.39 -2.64
N ARG A 80 -27.23 10.46 -3.42
CA ARG A 80 -27.93 9.25 -3.90
C ARG A 80 -27.09 8.45 -4.89
N VAL A 81 -26.44 9.12 -5.84
CA VAL A 81 -25.53 8.47 -6.80
C VAL A 81 -24.38 7.80 -6.05
N PHE A 82 -23.74 8.51 -5.12
CA PHE A 82 -22.63 7.96 -4.34
C PHE A 82 -23.05 6.70 -3.56
N LYS A 83 -24.23 6.70 -2.94
CA LYS A 83 -24.75 5.51 -2.23
C LYS A 83 -25.09 4.35 -3.16
N MET A 84 -25.62 4.64 -4.35
CA MET A 84 -26.01 3.62 -5.32
C MET A 84 -24.80 2.80 -5.79
N TYR A 85 -23.68 3.47 -6.07
CA TYR A 85 -22.48 2.83 -6.60
C TYR A 85 -21.42 2.50 -5.54
N GLY A 86 -21.46 3.15 -4.38
CA GLY A 86 -20.50 2.94 -3.28
C GLY A 86 -20.95 1.92 -2.23
N SER A 87 -22.01 1.15 -2.48
CA SER A 87 -22.49 0.17 -1.49
C SER A 87 -21.57 -1.06 -1.42
N ALA A 88 -21.54 -1.71 -0.25
CA ALA A 88 -20.84 -2.99 -0.09
C ALA A 88 -21.34 -4.05 -1.08
N ASP A 89 -22.61 -3.96 -1.50
CA ASP A 89 -23.19 -4.81 -2.54
C ASP A 89 -22.59 -4.53 -3.92
N ALA A 90 -22.34 -3.26 -4.26
CA ALA A 90 -21.62 -2.90 -5.48
C ALA A 90 -20.17 -3.42 -5.45
N MET A 91 -19.52 -3.41 -4.28
CA MET A 91 -18.17 -3.96 -4.11
C MET A 91 -18.10 -5.49 -4.26
N LYS A 92 -19.19 -6.24 -4.06
CA LYS A 92 -19.22 -7.70 -4.31
C LYS A 92 -19.01 -8.07 -5.77
N THR A 93 -19.32 -7.15 -6.68
CA THR A 93 -19.10 -7.35 -8.12
C THR A 93 -17.64 -7.18 -8.53
N LEU A 94 -16.81 -6.61 -7.66
CA LEU A 94 -15.37 -6.54 -7.84
C LEU A 94 -14.77 -7.82 -7.26
N ASP A 95 -14.19 -8.65 -8.12
CA ASP A 95 -13.38 -9.78 -7.68
C ASP A 95 -12.04 -9.27 -7.15
N LEU A 96 -12.08 -8.74 -5.92
CA LEU A 96 -10.93 -8.19 -5.22
C LEU A 96 -9.81 -9.23 -5.08
N LYS A 97 -10.16 -10.53 -4.99
CA LYS A 97 -9.20 -11.62 -4.90
C LYS A 97 -8.38 -11.72 -6.17
N SER A 98 -9.03 -11.77 -7.34
CA SER A 98 -8.32 -11.78 -8.63
C SER A 98 -7.43 -10.55 -8.81
N HIS A 99 -7.86 -9.39 -8.32
CA HIS A 99 -7.09 -8.15 -8.44
C HIS A 99 -5.84 -8.17 -7.55
N VAL A 100 -5.97 -8.61 -6.30
CA VAL A 100 -4.83 -8.78 -5.39
C VAL A 100 -3.83 -9.81 -5.93
N GLU A 101 -4.31 -10.93 -6.48
CA GLU A 101 -3.47 -11.95 -7.11
C GLU A 101 -2.72 -11.38 -8.34
N SER A 102 -3.40 -10.61 -9.19
CA SER A 102 -2.78 -9.94 -10.35
C SER A 102 -1.71 -8.94 -9.93
N VAL A 103 -1.94 -8.13 -8.90
CA VAL A 103 -0.94 -7.20 -8.37
C VAL A 103 0.27 -7.95 -7.82
N GLY A 104 0.04 -9.05 -7.10
CA GLY A 104 1.12 -9.91 -6.58
C GLY A 104 1.99 -10.49 -7.69
N GLN A 105 1.39 -10.97 -8.78
CA GLN A 105 2.13 -11.48 -9.94
C GLN A 105 3.01 -10.40 -10.60
N ARG A 106 2.47 -9.20 -10.80
CA ARG A 106 3.22 -8.09 -11.42
C ARG A 106 4.41 -7.65 -10.58
N LEU A 107 4.26 -7.62 -9.26
CA LEU A 107 5.37 -7.32 -8.34
C LEU A 107 6.45 -8.41 -8.40
N ALA A 108 6.07 -9.68 -8.51
CA ALA A 108 7.02 -10.78 -8.64
C ALA A 108 7.79 -10.72 -9.97
N GLU A 109 7.10 -10.38 -11.07
CA GLU A 109 7.72 -10.18 -12.39
C GLU A 109 8.71 -9.02 -12.36
N GLU A 110 8.33 -7.85 -11.84
CA GLU A 110 9.25 -6.70 -11.72
C GLU A 110 10.47 -7.04 -10.85
N ALA A 111 10.29 -7.78 -9.76
CA ALA A 111 11.40 -8.22 -8.91
C ALA A 111 12.37 -9.16 -9.66
N GLN A 112 11.87 -10.03 -10.54
CA GLN A 112 12.70 -10.92 -11.35
C GLN A 112 13.44 -10.16 -12.45
N HIS A 113 12.78 -9.23 -13.14
CA HIS A 113 13.40 -8.38 -14.16
C HIS A 113 14.49 -7.47 -13.59
N ALA A 114 14.30 -6.97 -12.36
CA ALA A 114 15.34 -6.22 -11.65
C ALA A 114 16.56 -7.09 -11.35
N HIS A 115 16.36 -8.38 -11.04
CA HIS A 115 17.44 -9.32 -10.76
C HIS A 115 18.26 -9.70 -12.00
N THR A 116 17.60 -9.92 -13.15
CA THR A 116 18.31 -10.25 -14.40
C THR A 116 19.09 -9.06 -14.96
N ALA A 117 18.55 -7.85 -14.83
CA ALA A 117 19.23 -6.64 -15.26
C ALA A 117 20.52 -6.34 -14.46
N SER A 118 20.54 -6.70 -13.17
CA SER A 118 21.75 -6.58 -12.34
C SER A 118 22.83 -7.60 -12.67
N ASP A 119 22.47 -8.82 -13.09
CA ASP A 119 23.42 -9.88 -13.42
C ASP A 119 24.10 -9.65 -14.79
N ASP A 120 23.39 -9.05 -15.74
CA ASP A 120 23.95 -8.66 -17.05
C ASP A 120 24.98 -7.51 -16.94
N LEU A 121 24.79 -6.58 -15.99
CA LEU A 121 25.73 -5.49 -15.71
C LEU A 121 26.99 -5.96 -14.96
N ALA A 122 26.93 -7.09 -14.25
CA ALA A 122 28.08 -7.66 -13.54
C ALA A 122 28.94 -8.60 -14.41
N SER A 123 28.41 -9.05 -15.55
CA SER A 123 29.04 -10.03 -16.45
C SER A 123 29.73 -9.42 -17.68
N GLY A 124 29.67 -8.09 -17.86
CA GLY A 124 30.32 -7.34 -18.94
C GLY A 124 31.50 -6.50 -18.47
#